data_AF-A0A519CZE3-F1
#
_entry.id   AF-A0A519CZE3-F1
#
_cell.length_a   1.000
_cell.length_b   1.000
_cell.length_c   1.000
_cell.angle_alpha   90.00
_cell.angle_beta   90.00
_cell.angle_gamma   90.00
#
_symmetry.space_group_name_H-M   'P 1'
#
loop_
_entity.id
_entity.type
_entity.pdbx_description
1 polymer ?
#
loop_
_entity_poly.entity_id
_entity_poly.type
_entity_poly.pdbx_seq_one_letter_code
_entity_poly.pdbx_strand_id
1 'polypeptide(L)'
;MKIDYNIDDKIKKIILVEYYARLKGNSKIPEMHMYNFPELKEIDNEIIFKNAKYLIDTNLVRGGIDEEKDHSFPWIIRLTPTGINLIEEE
;
A
#
# COMPACT_ATOMS: atom_id res chain seq x y z
N MET A 1 -14.30 -20.79 -12.12
CA MET A 1 -13.82 -20.58 -10.74
C MET A 1 -13.93 -19.08 -10.47
N LYS A 2 -14.88 -18.64 -9.63
CA LYS A 2 -14.97 -17.23 -9.24
C LYS A 2 -13.81 -16.99 -8.28
N ILE A 3 -12.86 -16.14 -8.67
CA ILE A 3 -11.73 -15.77 -7.82
C ILE A 3 -12.32 -14.88 -6.72
N ASP A 4 -12.55 -15.46 -5.54
CA ASP A 4 -12.65 -14.66 -4.32
C ASP A 4 -11.28 -14.02 -4.13
N TYR A 5 -11.16 -12.75 -4.53
CA TYR A 5 -9.97 -11.98 -4.25
C TYR A 5 -9.87 -11.82 -2.74
N ASN A 6 -8.80 -12.37 -2.16
CA ASN A 6 -8.46 -12.11 -0.77
C ASN A 6 -8.38 -10.58 -0.58
N ILE A 7 -9.11 -10.05 0.42
CA ILE A 7 -9.16 -8.62 0.73
C ILE A 7 -7.75 -8.04 0.92
N ASP A 8 -6.82 -8.84 1.44
CA ASP A 8 -5.41 -8.48 1.61
C ASP A 8 -4.72 -8.21 0.27
N ASP A 9 -4.92 -9.09 -0.72
CA ASP A 9 -4.34 -8.93 -2.06
C ASP A 9 -4.91 -7.70 -2.76
N LYS A 10 -6.20 -7.43 -2.56
CA LYS A 10 -6.83 -6.21 -3.06
C LYS A 10 -6.20 -4.95 -2.44
N ILE A 11 -6.01 -4.91 -1.13
CA ILE A 11 -5.41 -3.76 -0.43
C ILE A 11 -3.97 -3.54 -0.89
N LYS A 12 -3.15 -4.60 -0.91
CA LYS A 12 -1.75 -4.54 -1.37
C LYS A 12 -1.68 -4.01 -2.80
N LYS A 13 -2.53 -4.52 -3.70
CA LYS A 13 -2.58 -4.08 -5.09
C LYS A 13 -2.96 -2.60 -5.21
N ILE A 14 -3.97 -2.12 -4.47
CA ILE A 14 -4.35 -0.71 -4.47
C ILE A 14 -3.17 0.18 -4.06
N ILE A 15 -2.49 -0.16 -2.95
CA ILE A 15 -1.34 0.60 -2.46
C ILE A 15 -0.20 0.60 -3.49
N LEU A 16 0.17 -0.58 -3.98
CA LEU A 16 1.27 -0.75 -4.94
C LEU A 16 1.01 0.03 -6.24
N VAL A 17 -0.18 -0.09 -6.82
CA VAL A 17 -0.57 0.60 -8.06
C VAL A 17 -0.57 2.11 -7.89
N GLU A 18 -1.08 2.64 -6.78
CA GLU A 18 -1.09 4.08 -6.53
C GLU A 18 0.34 4.63 -6.39
N TYR A 19 1.22 3.95 -5.64
CA TYR A 19 2.63 4.38 -5.55
C TYR A 19 3.41 4.18 -6.85
N TYR A 20 3.02 3.24 -7.70
CA TYR A 20 3.56 3.12 -9.06
C TYR A 20 3.10 4.27 -9.96
N ALA A 21 1.83 4.66 -9.88
CA ALA A 21 1.32 5.83 -10.58
C ALA A 21 2.03 7.11 -10.15
N ARG A 22 2.31 7.28 -8.85
CA ARG A 22 3.14 8.39 -8.32
C ARG A 22 4.54 8.38 -8.92
N LEU A 23 5.19 7.22 -8.94
CA LEU A 23 6.53 7.06 -9.51
C LEU A 23 6.59 7.47 -10.99
N LYS A 24 5.55 7.13 -11.77
CA LYS A 24 5.46 7.49 -13.20
C LYS A 24 4.90 8.91 -13.44
N GLY A 25 4.55 9.65 -12.39
CA GLY A 25 3.97 11.01 -12.51
C GLY A 25 2.51 11.04 -12.97
N ASN A 26 1.79 9.92 -12.86
CA ASN A 26 0.42 9.77 -13.37
C ASN A 26 -0.65 9.69 -12.26
N SER A 27 -0.25 9.74 -10.99
CA SER A 27 -1.21 9.71 -9.88
C SER A 27 -2.09 10.96 -9.86
N LYS A 28 -3.38 10.76 -9.62
CA LYS A 28 -4.36 11.84 -9.40
C LYS A 28 -4.42 12.29 -7.94
N ILE A 29 -3.78 11.54 -7.03
CA ILE A 29 -3.79 11.77 -5.58
C ILE A 29 -2.36 11.62 -4.99
N PRO A 30 -1.33 12.30 -5.55
CA PRO A 30 0.08 11.98 -5.28
C PRO A 30 0.54 12.23 -3.84
N GLU A 31 -0.14 13.12 -3.11
CA GLU A 31 0.18 13.49 -1.73
C GLU A 31 -0.74 12.84 -0.70
N MET A 32 -1.74 12.07 -1.16
CA MET A 32 -2.75 11.48 -0.28
C MET A 32 -2.14 10.36 0.57
N HIS A 33 -2.46 10.32 1.86
CA HIS A 33 -2.08 9.19 2.70
C HIS A 33 -2.95 7.96 2.38
N MET A 34 -2.39 6.74 2.49
CA MET A 34 -3.09 5.52 2.04
C MET A 34 -4.43 5.25 2.74
N TYR A 35 -4.57 5.59 4.03
CA TYR A 35 -5.86 5.50 4.74
C TYR A 35 -6.96 6.38 4.13
N ASN A 36 -6.59 7.39 3.35
CA ASN A 36 -7.53 8.29 2.70
C ASN A 36 -7.78 7.92 1.22
N PHE A 37 -7.17 6.84 0.71
CA PHE A 37 -7.41 6.40 -0.67
C PHE A 37 -8.90 6.07 -0.85
N PRO A 38 -9.55 6.59 -1.91
CA PRO A 38 -10.97 6.34 -2.15
C PRO A 38 -11.34 4.86 -2.15
N GLU A 39 -10.45 4.01 -2.68
CA GLU A 39 -10.63 2.56 -2.80
C GLU A 39 -10.47 1.81 -1.47
N LEU A 40 -9.87 2.45 -0.46
CA LEU A 40 -9.64 1.88 0.88
C LEU A 40 -10.60 2.45 1.94
N LYS A 41 -11.44 3.43 1.59
CA LYS A 41 -12.25 4.20 2.55
C LYS A 41 -13.17 3.37 3.45
N GLU A 42 -13.71 2.26 2.94
CA GLU A 42 -14.64 1.38 3.66
C GLU A 42 -13.94 0.17 4.29
N ILE A 43 -12.60 0.12 4.27
CA ILE A 43 -11.81 -0.98 4.82
C ILE A 43 -11.33 -0.58 6.21
N ASP A 44 -11.39 -1.53 7.16
CA ASP A 44 -10.87 -1.35 8.50
C ASP A 44 -9.37 -0.96 8.48
N ASN A 45 -9.03 0.11 9.19
CA ASN A 45 -7.66 0.61 9.31
C ASN A 45 -6.69 -0.44 9.85
N GLU A 46 -7.13 -1.36 10.72
CA GLU A 46 -6.27 -2.45 11.19
C GLU A 46 -5.87 -3.43 10.08
N ILE A 47 -6.75 -3.66 9.11
CA ILE A 47 -6.47 -4.53 7.97
C ILE A 47 -5.53 -3.81 7.00
N ILE A 48 -5.76 -2.53 6.75
CA ILE A 48 -4.86 -1.68 5.95
C ILE A 48 -3.47 -1.63 6.61
N PHE A 49 -3.40 -1.46 7.93
CA PHE A 49 -2.17 -1.46 8.71
C PHE A 49 -1.36 -2.74 8.47
N LYS A 50 -1.97 -3.92 8.66
CA LYS A 50 -1.30 -5.22 8.50
C LYS A 50 -0.71 -5.38 7.10
N ASN A 51 -1.46 -4.96 6.07
CA ASN A 51 -1.03 -5.04 4.69
C ASN A 51 0.09 -4.04 4.37
N ALA A 52 0.00 -2.80 4.85
CA ALA A 52 1.08 -1.82 4.70
C ALA A 52 2.36 -2.28 5.40
N LYS A 53 2.25 -2.80 6.62
CA LYS A 53 3.38 -3.42 7.35
C LYS A 53 3.99 -4.57 6.57
N TYR A 54 3.18 -5.47 6.01
CA TYR A 54 3.67 -6.57 5.17
C TYR A 54 4.48 -6.04 3.97
N LEU A 55 3.99 -5.04 3.26
CA LEU A 55 4.70 -4.45 2.11
C LEU A 55 6.06 -3.85 2.51
N ILE A 56 6.14 -3.25 3.71
CA ILE A 56 7.37 -2.69 4.27
C ILE A 56 8.33 -3.83 4.67
N ASP A 57 7.87 -4.79 5.46
CA ASP A 57 8.66 -5.92 5.96
C ASP A 57 9.23 -6.78 4.81
N THR A 58 8.45 -6.95 3.73
CA THR A 58 8.86 -7.71 2.53
C THR A 58 9.62 -6.85 1.52
N ASN A 59 9.96 -5.61 1.86
CA ASN A 59 10.77 -4.73 1.04
C ASN A 59 10.17 -4.46 -0.36
N LEU A 60 8.84 -4.47 -0.49
CA LEU A 60 8.14 -4.05 -1.71
C LEU A 60 8.00 -2.52 -1.78
N VAL A 61 7.96 -1.88 -0.63
CA VAL A 61 7.94 -0.42 -0.48
C VAL A 61 9.04 0.05 0.47
N ARG A 62 9.47 1.30 0.31
CA ARG A 62 10.24 2.03 1.31
C ARG A 62 9.28 2.83 2.18
N GLY A 63 9.32 2.56 3.47
CA GLY A 63 8.42 3.11 4.46
C GLY A 63 8.94 2.84 5.86
N GLY A 64 8.12 3.16 6.85
CA GLY A 64 8.37 2.92 8.26
C GLY A 64 7.08 2.78 9.03
N ILE A 65 7.21 2.52 10.32
CA ILE A 65 6.10 2.50 11.28
C ILE A 65 6.49 3.50 12.37
N ASP A 66 5.68 4.53 12.52
CA ASP A 66 5.80 5.45 13.64
C ASP A 66 5.04 4.86 14.83
N GLU A 67 5.66 4.83 15.99
CA GLU A 67 5.07 4.37 17.24
C GLU A 67 4.80 5.58 18.15
N GLU A 68 3.52 5.83 18.46
CA GLU A 68 3.09 6.88 19.37
C GLU A 68 2.20 6.28 20.48
N LYS A 69 2.76 6.19 21.70
CA LYS A 69 2.11 5.58 22.87
C LYS A 69 1.60 4.17 22.55
N ASP A 70 0.28 4.01 22.45
CA ASP A 70 -0.41 2.74 22.22
C ASP A 70 -0.86 2.56 20.75
N HIS A 71 -0.38 3.44 19.85
CA HIS A 71 -0.75 3.43 18.44
C HIS A 71 0.48 3.32 17.52
N SER A 72 0.29 2.62 16.41
CA SER A 72 1.30 2.47 15.37
C SER A 72 0.74 2.89 14.03
N PHE A 73 1.51 3.66 13.26
CA PHE A 73 1.09 4.20 11.97
C PHE A 73 2.13 3.90 10.90
N PRO A 74 1.79 3.13 9.85
CA PRO A 74 2.70 2.89 8.75
C PRO A 74 2.66 4.08 7.80
N TRP A 75 3.82 4.44 7.27
CA TRP A 75 3.97 5.41 6.19
C TRP A 75 4.81 4.81 5.07
N ILE A 76 4.55 5.24 3.84
CA ILE A 76 5.26 4.77 2.64
C ILE A 76 5.73 5.99 1.86
N ILE A 77 6.99 5.97 1.43
CA ILE A 77 7.59 7.04 0.61
C ILE A 77 7.54 6.67 -0.87
N ARG A 78 7.93 5.44 -1.22
CA ARG A 78 8.07 5.01 -2.62
C ARG A 78 8.13 3.49 -2.75
N LEU A 79 7.95 2.98 -3.96
CA LEU A 79 8.27 1.60 -4.29
C LEU A 79 9.79 1.33 -4.24
N THR A 80 10.14 0.10 -3.90
CA THR A 80 11.49 -0.44 -4.13
C THR A 80 11.59 -1.00 -5.56
N PRO A 81 12.80 -1.33 -6.06
CA PRO A 81 12.93 -2.08 -7.31
C PRO A 81 12.13 -3.39 -7.30
N THR A 82 12.10 -4.11 -6.18
CA THR A 82 11.32 -5.35 -6.03
C THR A 82 9.82 -5.11 -6.18
N GLY A 83 9.28 -4.06 -5.55
CA GLY A 83 7.87 -3.70 -5.69
C GLY A 83 7.50 -3.22 -7.09
N ILE A 84 8.42 -2.54 -7.80
CA ILE A 84 8.23 -2.15 -9.19
C ILE A 84 8.12 -3.39 -10.08
N ASN A 85 9.09 -4.31 -9.97
CA ASN A 85 9.09 -5.54 -10.77
C ASN A 85 7.82 -6.36 -10.55
N LEU A 86 7.35 -6.48 -9.29
CA LEU A 86 6.11 -7.19 -8.98
C LEU A 86 4.90 -6.65 -9.76
N ILE A 87 4.82 -5.34 -9.98
CA ILE A 87 3.72 -4.71 -10.73
C ILE A 87 3.94 -4.85 -12.24
N GLU A 88 5.18 -4.77 -12.72
CA GLU A 88 5.51 -4.87 -14.14
C GLU A 88 5.48 -6.31 -14.68
N GLU A 89 5.60 -7.32 -13.81
CA GLU A 89 5.58 -8.76 -14.15
C GLU A 89 4.19 -9.42 -13.97
N GLU A 90 3.20 -8.74 -13.36
CA GLU A 90 1.78 -9.17 -13.31
C GLU A 90 1.05 -8.99 -14.65
#